data_AF-A0A3L8PNK6-F1
#
_entry.id   AF-A0A3L8PNK6-F1
#
_cell.length_a   1.000
_cell.length_b   1.000
_cell.length_c   1.000
_cell.angle_alpha   90.00
_cell.angle_beta   90.00
_cell.angle_gamma   90.00
#
_symmetry.space_group_name_H-M   'P 1'
#
loop_
_entity.id
_entity.type
_entity.pdbx_description
1 polymer ?
#
loop_
_entity_poly.entity_id
_entity_poly.type
_entity_poly.pdbx_seq_one_letter_code
_entity_poly.pdbx_strand_id
1 'polypeptide(L)'
;MTVPPTPASRAATLRTLIMALISAPLFILVAIVFVLGGLADATLPPLWMIVGLLLLVAGAFGIARTMEGQLTPVPLGTDREQAMSQSFQAFQANLFLRLAILEAPLFIGIVVSFVVDHGPWPALIAGVPTLLALAVALWPTPSAISRAEQRFDRAGGRSYFSEGW
;
A
#
# COMPACT_ATOMS: atom_id res chain seq x y z
N MET A 1 -20.74 -27.12 4.19
CA MET A 1 -20.17 -26.65 5.48
C MET A 1 -18.79 -26.09 5.17
N THR A 2 -18.64 -24.77 5.08
CA THR A 2 -17.33 -24.13 4.91
C THR A 2 -16.69 -24.04 6.29
N VAL A 3 -15.62 -24.80 6.51
CA VAL A 3 -14.84 -24.72 7.75
C VAL A 3 -14.38 -23.27 7.92
N PRO A 4 -14.62 -22.61 9.08
CA PRO A 4 -14.18 -21.25 9.28
C PRO A 4 -12.65 -21.18 9.14
N PRO A 5 -12.11 -20.20 8.40
CA PRO A 5 -10.67 -20.10 8.18
C PRO A 5 -9.98 -19.93 9.53
N THR A 6 -9.01 -20.81 9.80
CA THR A 6 -8.17 -20.77 10.99
C THR A 6 -7.33 -19.50 11.02
N PRO A 7 -6.92 -19.00 12.21
CA PRO A 7 -6.10 -17.80 12.38
C PRO A 7 -4.91 -17.74 11.41
N ALA A 8 -4.09 -18.80 11.36
CA ALA A 8 -2.93 -18.92 10.47
C ALA A 8 -3.27 -18.84 8.96
N SER A 9 -4.48 -19.26 8.55
CA SER A 9 -4.90 -19.17 7.15
C SER A 9 -5.19 -17.73 6.72
N ARG A 10 -5.67 -16.88 7.63
CA ARG A 10 -6.00 -15.47 7.33
C ARG A 10 -4.74 -14.63 7.11
N ALA A 11 -3.70 -14.85 7.91
CA ALA A 11 -2.40 -14.22 7.74
C ALA A 11 -1.76 -14.54 6.38
N ALA A 12 -1.78 -15.83 6.01
CA ALA A 12 -1.24 -16.30 4.75
C ALA A 12 -1.99 -15.68 3.57
N THR A 13 -3.33 -15.62 3.61
CA THR A 13 -4.14 -14.92 2.60
C THR A 13 -3.77 -13.45 2.51
N LEU A 14 -3.64 -12.76 3.65
CA LEU A 14 -3.32 -11.33 3.67
C LEU A 14 -1.91 -11.06 3.10
N ARG A 15 -0.93 -11.89 3.44
CA ARG A 15 0.43 -11.78 2.90
C ARG A 15 0.45 -12.01 1.39
N THR A 16 -0.27 -13.03 0.91
CA THR A 16 -0.43 -13.26 -0.55
C THR A 16 -1.09 -12.08 -1.22
N LEU A 17 -2.13 -11.51 -0.61
CA LEU A 17 -2.82 -10.33 -1.13
C LEU A 17 -1.90 -9.11 -1.19
N ILE A 18 -1.11 -8.83 -0.15
CA ILE A 18 -0.13 -7.73 -0.15
C ILE A 18 0.91 -7.93 -1.25
N MET A 19 1.46 -9.14 -1.40
CA MET A 19 2.44 -9.46 -2.45
C MET A 19 1.84 -9.34 -3.85
N ALA A 20 0.59 -9.75 -4.04
CA ALA A 20 -0.11 -9.60 -5.31
C ALA A 20 -0.33 -8.11 -5.65
N LEU A 21 -0.74 -7.30 -4.67
CA LEU A 21 -0.98 -5.87 -4.86
C LEU A 21 0.31 -5.07 -5.10
N ILE A 22 1.44 -5.46 -4.52
CA ILE A 22 2.73 -4.82 -4.80
C ILE A 22 3.27 -5.21 -6.19
N SER A 23 3.00 -6.44 -6.65
CA SER A 23 3.54 -6.93 -7.92
C SER A 23 2.79 -6.37 -9.14
N ALA A 24 1.47 -6.12 -9.04
CA ALA A 24 0.70 -5.60 -10.17
C ALA A 24 1.23 -4.25 -10.73
N PRO A 25 1.50 -3.21 -9.92
CA PRO A 25 2.08 -1.95 -10.41
C PRO A 25 3.45 -2.12 -11.07
N LEU A 26 4.25 -3.09 -10.63
CA LEU A 26 5.53 -3.39 -11.26
C LEU A 26 5.34 -3.88 -12.69
N PHE A 27 4.41 -4.82 -12.92
CA PHE A 27 4.10 -5.30 -14.26
C PHE A 27 3.51 -4.19 -15.15
N ILE A 28 2.67 -3.32 -14.59
CA ILE A 28 2.13 -2.16 -15.31
C ILE A 28 3.28 -1.24 -15.73
N LEU A 29 4.21 -0.92 -14.83
CA LEU A 29 5.36 -0.07 -15.13
C LEU A 29 6.21 -0.63 -16.27
N VAL A 30 6.51 -1.93 -16.21
CA VAL A 30 7.25 -2.65 -17.26
C VAL A 30 6.50 -2.57 -18.58
N ALA A 31 5.19 -2.86 -18.59
CA ALA A 31 4.37 -2.78 -19.80
C ALA A 31 4.38 -1.37 -20.41
N ILE A 32 4.29 -0.31 -19.60
CA ILE A 32 4.33 1.07 -20.07
C ILE A 32 5.66 1.42 -20.75
N VAL A 33 6.79 0.92 -20.23
CA VAL A 33 8.10 1.10 -20.89
C VAL A 33 8.09 0.50 -22.29
N PHE A 34 7.52 -0.69 -22.48
CA PHE A 34 7.43 -1.31 -23.80
C PHE A 34 6.44 -0.60 -24.72
N VAL A 35 5.29 -0.18 -24.21
CA VAL A 35 4.24 0.53 -24.99
C VAL A 35 4.75 1.86 -25.53
N LEU A 36 5.56 2.58 -24.76
CA LEU A 36 6.10 3.89 -25.15
C LEU A 36 7.43 3.83 -25.92
N GLY A 37 7.80 2.66 -26.44
CA GLY A 37 8.98 2.51 -27.32
C GLY A 37 10.32 2.37 -26.58
N GLY A 38 10.30 2.16 -25.26
CA GLY A 38 11.51 1.96 -24.46
C GLY A 38 12.20 3.25 -24.02
N LEU A 39 13.45 3.12 -23.56
CA LEU A 39 14.26 4.21 -23.00
C LEU A 39 15.34 4.77 -23.94
N ALA A 40 15.61 4.08 -25.06
CA ALA A 40 16.75 4.39 -25.92
C ALA A 40 16.64 5.78 -26.58
N ASP A 41 15.44 6.14 -27.02
CA ASP A 41 15.16 7.40 -27.72
C ASP A 41 14.45 8.44 -26.83
N ALA A 42 14.20 8.10 -25.55
CA ALA A 42 13.39 8.92 -24.66
C ALA A 42 14.24 10.03 -24.01
N THR A 43 13.84 11.28 -24.24
CA THR A 43 14.47 12.44 -23.60
C THR A 43 14.04 12.58 -22.14
N LEU A 44 14.98 12.93 -21.27
CA LEU A 44 14.69 13.17 -19.86
C LEU A 44 13.74 14.39 -19.70
N PRO A 45 12.70 14.29 -18.85
CA PRO A 45 11.83 15.41 -18.54
C PRO A 45 12.58 16.58 -17.88
N PRO A 46 12.07 17.82 -17.98
CA PRO A 46 12.65 18.96 -17.30
C PRO A 46 12.58 18.83 -15.78
N LEU A 47 13.55 19.41 -15.07
CA LEU A 47 13.72 19.24 -13.62
C LEU A 47 12.46 19.57 -12.79
N TRP A 48 11.70 20.59 -13.18
CA TRP A 48 10.47 20.97 -12.47
C TRP A 48 9.43 19.84 -12.49
N MET A 49 9.35 19.06 -13.57
CA MET A 49 8.43 17.93 -13.69
C MET A 49 8.89 16.76 -12.81
N ILE A 50 10.20 16.48 -12.82
CA ILE A 50 10.81 15.45 -11.96
C ILE A 50 10.52 15.77 -10.49
N VAL A 51 10.82 17.00 -10.06
CA VAL A 51 10.57 17.46 -8.69
C VAL A 51 9.08 17.40 -8.37
N GLY A 52 8.21 17.84 -9.27
CA GLY A 52 6.75 17.78 -9.08
C GLY A 52 6.22 16.37 -8.85
N LEU A 53 6.65 15.40 -9.68
CA LEU A 53 6.25 14.00 -9.55
C LEU A 53 6.80 13.36 -8.26
N LEU A 54 8.05 13.66 -7.90
CA LEU A 54 8.63 13.16 -6.65
C LEU A 54 7.95 13.74 -5.41
N LEU A 55 7.58 15.03 -5.44
CA LEU A 55 6.81 15.65 -4.37
C LEU A 55 5.42 15.03 -4.25
N LEU A 56 4.79 14.67 -5.37
CA LEU A 56 3.51 13.96 -5.38
C LEU A 56 3.64 12.59 -4.69
N VAL A 57 4.68 11.80 -5.02
CA VAL A 57 4.95 10.52 -4.34
C VAL A 57 5.22 10.73 -2.85
N ALA A 58 6.06 11.70 -2.50
CA ALA A 58 6.38 12.01 -1.11
C ALA A 58 5.14 12.44 -0.32
N GLY A 59 4.25 13.23 -0.93
CA GLY A 59 2.96 13.64 -0.36
C GLY A 59 2.04 12.46 -0.11
N ALA A 60 1.85 11.60 -1.13
CA ALA A 60 1.06 10.38 -0.99
C ALA A 60 1.60 9.45 0.12
N PHE A 61 2.93 9.29 0.17
CA PHE A 61 3.59 8.51 1.21
C PHE A 61 3.40 9.11 2.61
N GLY A 62 3.53 10.43 2.73
CA GLY A 62 3.25 11.17 3.96
C GLY A 62 1.81 10.93 4.44
N ILE A 63 0.83 11.08 3.55
CA ILE A 63 -0.60 10.83 3.87
C ILE A 63 -0.79 9.39 4.33
N ALA A 64 -0.27 8.40 3.58
CA ALA A 64 -0.39 6.98 3.92
C ALA A 64 0.27 6.62 5.27
N ARG A 65 1.31 7.35 5.69
CA ARG A 65 1.92 7.21 7.03
C ARG A 65 1.02 7.74 8.14
N THR A 66 0.30 8.84 7.93
CA THR A 66 -0.62 9.39 8.94
C THR A 66 -1.80 8.46 9.24
N MET A 67 -2.26 7.71 8.23
CA MET A 67 -3.39 6.77 8.37
C MET A 67 -3.08 5.57 9.26
N GLU A 68 -1.80 5.22 9.43
CA GLU A 68 -1.38 4.16 10.33
C GLU A 68 -1.81 4.47 11.78
N GLY A 69 -1.77 5.76 12.15
CA GLY A 69 -2.13 6.26 13.48
C GLY A 69 -3.63 6.24 13.79
N GLN A 70 -4.49 6.03 12.79
CA GLN A 70 -5.94 6.21 12.90
C GLN A 70 -6.73 4.91 13.08
N LEU A 71 -6.07 3.77 13.32
CA LEU A 71 -6.76 2.50 13.54
C LEU A 71 -7.77 2.61 14.69
N THR A 72 -9.03 2.30 14.41
CA THR A 72 -10.12 2.37 15.39
C THR A 72 -9.85 1.39 16.54
N PRO A 73 -9.82 1.86 17.80
CA PRO A 73 -9.60 0.98 18.94
C PRO A 73 -10.72 -0.04 19.11
N VAL A 74 -10.41 -1.21 19.66
CA VAL A 74 -11.39 -2.20 20.09
C VAL A 74 -11.96 -1.79 21.45
N PRO A 75 -13.29 -1.69 21.62
CA PRO A 75 -13.90 -1.37 22.91
C PRO A 75 -13.61 -2.40 24.01
N LEU A 76 -13.65 -1.94 25.26
CA LEU A 76 -13.61 -2.82 26.42
C LEU A 76 -14.84 -3.74 26.46
N GLY A 77 -14.63 -5.02 26.73
CA GLY A 77 -15.71 -6.01 26.86
C GLY A 77 -16.20 -6.63 25.54
N THR A 78 -15.57 -6.32 24.40
CA THR A 78 -15.84 -7.01 23.14
C THR A 78 -15.42 -8.48 23.24
N ASP A 79 -16.29 -9.38 22.78
CA ASP A 79 -16.00 -10.81 22.72
C ASP A 79 -14.79 -11.10 21.81
N ARG A 80 -14.01 -12.14 22.13
CA ARG A 80 -12.75 -12.44 21.44
C ARG A 80 -12.91 -12.63 19.94
N GLU A 81 -13.93 -13.37 19.51
CA GLU A 81 -14.12 -13.67 18.09
C GLU A 81 -14.57 -12.43 17.30
N GLN A 82 -15.37 -11.58 17.95
CA GLN A 82 -15.80 -10.29 17.41
C GLN A 82 -14.64 -9.28 17.35
N ALA A 83 -13.83 -9.18 18.40
CA ALA A 83 -12.67 -8.29 18.46
C ALA A 83 -11.64 -8.63 17.37
N MET A 84 -11.37 -9.92 17.17
CA MET A 84 -10.45 -10.39 16.16
C MET A 84 -10.96 -10.08 14.75
N SER A 85 -12.21 -10.43 14.44
CA SER A 85 -12.79 -10.17 13.12
C SER A 85 -12.87 -8.68 12.78
N GLN A 86 -13.25 -7.83 13.74
CA GLN A 86 -13.30 -6.38 13.57
C GLN A 86 -11.91 -5.79 13.30
N SER A 87 -10.89 -6.25 14.03
CA SER A 87 -9.50 -5.78 13.86
C SER A 87 -8.94 -6.15 12.48
N PHE A 88 -9.23 -7.36 11.99
CA PHE A 88 -8.84 -7.79 10.64
C PHE A 88 -9.54 -6.98 9.54
N GLN A 89 -10.84 -6.74 9.67
CA GLN A 89 -11.58 -5.93 8.69
C GLN A 89 -11.09 -4.48 8.68
N ALA A 90 -10.87 -3.88 9.85
CA ALA A 90 -10.33 -2.53 9.97
C ALA A 90 -8.92 -2.42 9.37
N PHE A 91 -8.07 -3.43 9.61
CA PHE A 91 -6.73 -3.49 9.01
C PHE A 91 -6.78 -3.63 7.49
N GLN A 92 -7.65 -4.50 6.95
CA GLN A 92 -7.84 -4.66 5.51
C GLN A 92 -8.33 -3.37 4.85
N ALA A 93 -9.34 -2.71 5.43
CA ALA A 93 -9.85 -1.45 4.91
C ALA A 93 -8.75 -0.35 4.90
N ASN A 94 -7.96 -0.27 5.97
CA ASN A 94 -6.83 0.65 6.07
C ASN A 94 -5.74 0.34 5.02
N LEU A 95 -5.42 -0.95 4.80
CA LEU A 95 -4.49 -1.38 3.75
C LEU A 95 -4.95 -0.94 2.36
N PHE A 96 -6.22 -1.17 2.00
CA PHE A 96 -6.75 -0.78 0.68
C PHE A 96 -6.74 0.74 0.47
N LEU A 97 -7.10 1.52 1.49
CA LEU A 97 -7.02 2.97 1.43
C LEU A 97 -5.59 3.47 1.22
N ARG A 98 -4.63 2.91 1.98
CA ARG A 98 -3.21 3.26 1.85
C ARG A 98 -2.66 2.86 0.48
N LEU A 99 -3.04 1.70 -0.03
CA LEU A 99 -2.70 1.26 -1.38
C LEU A 99 -3.19 2.27 -2.42
N ALA A 100 -4.48 2.61 -2.41
CA ALA A 100 -5.07 3.53 -3.38
C ALA A 100 -4.38 4.91 -3.38
N ILE A 101 -4.04 5.43 -2.20
CA ILE A 101 -3.31 6.70 -2.05
C ILE A 101 -1.88 6.58 -2.60
N LEU A 102 -1.18 5.49 -2.29
CA LEU A 102 0.21 5.28 -2.73
C LEU A 102 0.33 4.99 -4.23
N GLU A 103 -0.69 4.37 -4.84
CA GLU A 103 -0.73 4.10 -6.28
C GLU A 103 -1.11 5.32 -7.12
N ALA A 104 -1.83 6.30 -6.55
CA ALA A 104 -2.27 7.48 -7.30
C ALA A 104 -1.12 8.21 -8.04
N PRO A 105 0.06 8.45 -7.44
CA PRO A 105 1.21 9.02 -8.15
C PRO A 105 1.67 8.19 -9.35
N LEU A 106 1.64 6.86 -9.27
CA LEU A 106 2.00 5.97 -10.39
C LEU A 106 1.03 6.18 -11.56
N PHE A 107 -0.28 6.16 -11.31
CA PHE A 107 -1.26 6.41 -12.36
C PHE A 107 -1.14 7.82 -12.96
N ILE A 108 -0.88 8.83 -12.14
CA ILE A 108 -0.62 10.19 -12.61
C ILE A 108 0.63 10.22 -13.49
N GLY A 109 1.73 9.58 -13.08
CA GLY A 109 2.95 9.46 -13.89
C GLY A 109 2.71 8.77 -15.23
N ILE A 110 1.91 7.70 -15.24
CA ILE A 110 1.50 7.00 -16.47
C ILE A 110 0.72 7.94 -17.40
N VAL A 111 -0.29 8.64 -16.88
CA VAL A 111 -1.07 9.59 -17.68
C VAL A 111 -0.19 10.69 -18.24
N VAL A 112 0.70 11.27 -17.42
CA VAL A 112 1.64 12.30 -17.86
C VAL A 112 2.54 11.77 -18.99
N SER A 113 3.03 10.54 -18.89
CA SER A 113 3.82 9.87 -19.94
C SER A 113 3.12 9.77 -21.30
N PHE A 114 1.79 9.76 -21.35
CA PHE A 114 1.04 9.79 -22.61
C PHE A 114 0.72 11.20 -23.12
N VAL A 115 0.87 12.22 -22.26
CA VAL A 115 0.53 13.61 -22.58
C VAL A 115 1.78 14.39 -23.01
N VAL A 116 2.96 14.03 -22.52
CA VAL A 116 4.22 14.74 -22.78
C VAL A 116 5.17 13.90 -23.61
N ASP A 117 5.97 14.56 -24.46
CA ASP A 117 6.92 13.90 -25.38
C ASP A 117 8.24 13.51 -24.69
N HIS A 118 8.13 12.85 -23.53
CA HIS A 118 9.28 12.32 -22.76
C HIS A 118 9.21 10.80 -22.58
N GLY A 119 8.36 10.11 -23.37
CA GLY A 119 8.23 8.65 -23.34
C GLY A 119 7.87 8.12 -21.93
N PRO A 120 8.49 7.01 -21.49
CA PRO A 120 8.12 6.38 -20.22
C PRO A 120 8.70 7.06 -18.97
N TRP A 121 9.50 8.12 -19.11
CA TRP A 121 10.20 8.74 -17.98
C TRP A 121 9.26 9.24 -16.87
N PRO A 122 8.18 10.01 -17.14
CA PRO A 122 7.23 10.41 -16.10
C PRO A 122 6.67 9.24 -15.30
N ALA A 123 6.28 8.15 -15.97
CA ALA A 123 5.80 6.93 -15.32
C ALA A 123 6.87 6.28 -14.43
N LEU A 124 8.13 6.22 -14.88
CA LEU A 124 9.23 5.67 -14.09
C LEU A 124 9.58 6.53 -12.87
N ILE A 125 9.62 7.84 -13.05
CA ILE A 125 9.97 8.80 -11.98
C ILE A 125 8.95 8.78 -10.85
N ALA A 126 7.65 8.68 -11.17
CA ALA A 126 6.63 8.51 -10.15
C ALA A 126 6.55 7.06 -9.65
N GLY A 127 6.61 6.10 -10.57
CA GLY A 127 6.30 4.71 -10.32
C GLY A 127 7.35 3.94 -9.54
N VAL A 128 8.63 4.13 -9.81
CA VAL A 128 9.70 3.44 -9.06
C VAL A 128 9.70 3.86 -7.57
N PRO A 129 9.65 5.16 -7.23
CA PRO A 129 9.49 5.57 -5.84
C PRO A 129 8.17 5.13 -5.22
N THR A 130 7.06 5.12 -5.97
CA THR A 130 5.78 4.55 -5.50
C THR A 130 5.91 3.07 -5.14
N LEU A 131 6.60 2.26 -5.95
CA LEU A 131 6.84 0.84 -5.65
C LEU A 131 7.64 0.66 -4.36
N LEU A 132 8.67 1.48 -4.15
CA LEU A 132 9.43 1.50 -2.90
C LEU A 132 8.55 1.92 -1.71
N ALA A 133 7.71 2.94 -1.91
CA ALA A 133 6.78 3.42 -0.89
C ALA A 133 5.75 2.35 -0.51
N LEU A 134 5.19 1.63 -1.49
CA LEU A 134 4.29 0.48 -1.29
C LEU A 134 4.99 -0.64 -0.53
N ALA A 135 6.18 -1.03 -0.96
CA ALA A 135 6.97 -2.05 -0.29
C ALA A 135 7.21 -1.67 1.17
N VAL A 136 7.67 -0.45 1.46
CA VAL A 136 7.96 0.01 2.83
C VAL A 136 6.69 0.16 3.67
N ALA A 137 5.61 0.69 3.10
CA ALA A 137 4.39 1.02 3.85
C ALA A 137 3.51 -0.19 4.14
N LEU A 138 3.50 -1.19 3.25
CA LEU A 138 2.59 -2.33 3.32
C LEU A 138 3.29 -3.62 3.75
N TRP A 139 4.63 -3.66 3.87
CA TRP A 139 5.31 -4.90 4.23
C TRP A 139 4.84 -5.43 5.60
N PRO A 140 4.39 -6.70 5.65
CA PRO A 140 3.99 -7.31 6.91
C PRO A 140 5.25 -7.71 7.70
N THR A 141 5.78 -6.78 8.48
CA THR A 141 6.87 -7.03 9.43
C THR A 141 6.31 -7.33 10.82
N PRO A 142 6.97 -8.15 11.65
CA PRO A 142 6.55 -8.40 13.02
C PRO A 142 6.36 -7.11 13.84
N SER A 143 7.20 -6.10 13.59
CA SER A 143 7.11 -4.78 14.22
C SER A 143 5.94 -3.94 13.70
N ALA A 144 5.47 -4.12 12.46
CA ALA A 144 4.26 -3.48 11.97
C ALA A 144 3.01 -4.11 12.60
N ILE A 145 3.00 -5.43 12.75
CA ILE A 145 1.89 -6.18 13.36
C ILE A 145 1.74 -5.81 14.84
N SER A 146 2.84 -5.78 15.61
CA SER A 146 2.80 -5.39 17.02
C SER A 146 2.35 -3.94 17.24
N ARG A 147 2.77 -3.01 16.36
CA ARG A 147 2.29 -1.62 16.39
C ARG A 147 0.81 -1.50 16.06
N ALA A 148 0.30 -2.31 15.12
CA ALA A 148 -1.12 -2.34 14.81
C ALA A 148 -1.94 -2.87 15.99
N GLU A 149 -1.50 -3.95 16.64
CA GLU A 149 -2.13 -4.51 17.83
C GLU A 149 -2.17 -3.51 19.00
N GLN A 150 -1.05 -2.86 19.31
CA GLN A 150 -1.02 -1.78 20.31
C GLN A 150 -2.00 -0.65 20.01
N ARG A 151 -2.24 -0.34 18.73
CA ARG A 151 -3.20 0.68 18.31
C ARG A 151 -4.64 0.20 18.34
N PHE A 152 -4.91 -1.09 18.19
CA PHE A 152 -6.24 -1.62 18.43
C PHE A 152 -6.55 -1.69 19.93
N ASP A 153 -5.56 -2.01 20.75
CA ASP A 153 -5.72 -2.23 22.19
C ASP A 153 -5.72 -0.91 23.01
N ARG A 154 -5.51 0.25 22.35
CA ARG A 154 -5.36 1.56 23.01
C ARG A 154 -6.58 2.05 23.80
N ALA A 155 -7.77 1.47 23.59
CA ALA A 155 -8.97 1.78 24.39
C ALA A 155 -9.20 0.78 25.54
N GLY A 156 -8.24 -0.08 25.84
CA GLY A 156 -8.29 -1.06 26.93
C GLY A 156 -8.87 -2.42 26.54
N GLY A 157 -9.47 -2.54 25.34
CA GLY A 157 -9.85 -3.83 24.76
C GLY A 157 -8.63 -4.66 24.31
N ARG A 158 -8.86 -5.94 23.98
CA ARG A 158 -7.85 -6.82 23.37
C ARG A 158 -8.31 -7.24 21.98
N SER A 159 -7.50 -6.94 20.98
CA SER A 159 -7.78 -7.24 19.58
C SER A 159 -7.42 -8.67 19.17
N TYR A 160 -6.50 -9.32 19.89
CA TYR A 160 -5.95 -10.64 19.55
C TYR A 160 -5.41 -10.69 18.10
N PHE A 161 -4.99 -9.54 17.57
CA PHE A 161 -4.64 -9.39 16.17
C PHE A 161 -3.41 -10.22 15.82
N SER A 162 -2.37 -10.19 16.67
CA SER A 162 -1.13 -10.94 16.45
C SER A 162 -1.31 -12.45 16.48
N GLU A 163 -2.31 -12.97 17.20
CA GLU A 163 -2.63 -14.41 17.24
C GLU A 163 -3.18 -14.93 15.91
N GLY A 164 -3.67 -14.01 15.06
CA GLY A 164 -4.16 -14.29 13.72
C GLY A 164 -3.13 -14.12 12.60
N TRP A 165 -1.89 -13.79 12.93
CA TRP A 165 -0.79 -13.56 11.99
C TRP A 165 0.17 -14.74 11.85
#